data_AF-A0A931Y7S0-F1
#
_entry.id   AF-A0A931Y7S0-F1
#
_cell.length_a   1.000
_cell.length_b   1.000
_cell.length_c   1.000
_cell.angle_alpha   90.00
_cell.angle_beta   90.00
_cell.angle_gamma   90.00
#
_symmetry.space_group_name_H-M   'P 1'
#
loop_
_entity.id
_entity.type
_entity.pdbx_description
1 polymer ?
#
loop_
_entity_poly.entity_id
_entity_poly.type
_entity_poly.pdbx_seq_one_letter_code
_entity_poly.pdbx_strand_id
1 'polypeptide(L)'
;MNTHAISFPPVRRTRKILEKEENFVAREEEFRGFWSPSEDKRFTIEEVADKLGSYISENPEKKYRLIIGTDSQENHDGVVFVSAIILHRVGNGGRYFWHRSKREGTMVLRDRIHQEVDFSRRLAEKFEAFFNEWKMNFRGSKTFWPNLEIHVDIGENGATRSLINEIVGMVRAFGFEIKTKPNSYGASTIADRHT
;
A
#
# COMPACT_ATOMS: atom_id res chain seq x y z
N MET A 1 51.67 30.04 9.81
CA MET A 1 50.56 29.83 10.75
C MET A 1 49.71 28.69 10.19
N ASN A 2 49.91 27.46 10.69
CA ASN A 2 49.18 26.27 10.22
C ASN A 2 47.98 26.02 11.14
N THR A 3 46.77 26.13 10.58
CA THR A 3 45.51 25.72 11.20
C THR A 3 45.44 24.21 11.27
N HIS A 4 45.51 23.65 12.49
CA HIS A 4 45.23 22.24 12.73
C HIS A 4 43.72 22.03 12.68
N ALA A 5 43.24 21.27 11.69
CA ALA A 5 41.88 20.77 11.66
C ALA A 5 41.73 19.69 12.75
N ILE A 6 40.82 19.94 13.70
CA ILE A 6 40.45 18.97 14.73
C ILE A 6 39.64 17.87 14.03
N SER A 7 40.27 16.72 13.79
CA SER A 7 39.57 15.52 13.33
C SER A 7 38.86 14.87 14.52
N PHE A 8 37.53 14.85 14.48
CA PHE A 8 36.75 14.06 15.43
C PHE A 8 36.80 12.58 15.01
N PRO A 9 37.01 11.65 15.96
CA PRO A 9 37.01 10.23 15.63
C PRO A 9 35.61 9.81 15.13
N PRO A 10 35.51 8.86 14.19
CA PRO A 10 34.23 8.38 13.72
C PRO A 10 33.45 7.76 14.89
N VAL A 11 32.29 8.32 15.20
CA VAL A 11 31.37 7.79 16.21
C VAL A 11 30.92 6.41 15.75
N ARG A 12 31.35 5.35 16.45
CA ARG A 12 30.89 3.98 16.18
C ARG A 12 29.40 3.88 16.51
N ARG A 13 28.57 3.94 15.46
CA ARG A 13 27.13 3.68 15.58
C ARG A 13 26.91 2.19 15.87
N THR A 14 25.95 1.89 16.74
CA THR A 14 25.60 0.51 17.05
C THR A 14 24.79 -0.10 15.90
N ARG A 15 24.88 -1.43 15.70
CA ARG A 15 24.06 -2.15 14.69
C ARG A 15 22.57 -1.83 14.80
N LYS A 16 22.06 -1.67 16.03
CA LYS A 16 20.65 -1.35 16.30
C LYS A 16 20.23 0.05 15.83
N ILE A 17 21.15 1.00 15.80
CA ILE A 17 20.89 2.37 15.28
C ILE A 17 20.97 2.35 13.75
N LEU A 18 21.95 1.64 13.19
CA LEU A 18 22.09 1.46 11.73
C LEU A 18 20.89 0.71 11.14
N GLU A 19 20.45 -0.40 11.75
CA GLU A 19 19.24 -1.12 11.34
C GLU A 19 17.98 -0.25 11.46
N LYS A 20 17.90 0.64 12.44
CA LYS A 20 16.75 1.54 12.62
C LYS A 20 16.77 2.68 11.60
N GLU A 21 17.94 3.22 11.27
CA GLU A 21 18.14 4.24 10.24
C GLU A 21 17.97 3.65 8.83
N GLU A 22 18.49 2.46 8.54
CA GLU A 22 18.23 1.71 7.30
C GLU A 22 16.76 1.34 7.17
N ASN A 23 16.10 0.89 8.24
CA ASN A 23 14.65 0.68 8.24
C ASN A 23 13.87 1.99 8.08
N PHE A 24 14.38 3.13 8.55
CA PHE A 24 13.73 4.43 8.40
C PHE A 24 13.89 4.97 6.97
N VAL A 25 15.08 4.87 6.39
CA VAL A 25 15.38 5.25 5.01
C VAL A 25 14.68 4.32 4.02
N ALA A 26 14.64 3.00 4.26
CA ALA A 26 13.90 2.05 3.43
C ALA A 26 12.38 2.30 3.44
N ARG A 27 11.83 2.76 4.58
CA ARG A 27 10.40 3.15 4.69
C ARG A 27 10.04 4.39 3.88
N GLU A 28 10.99 5.27 3.60
CA GLU A 28 10.82 6.48 2.76
C GLU A 28 10.98 6.18 1.26
N GLU A 29 11.68 5.11 0.88
CA GLU A 29 11.77 4.67 -0.53
C GLU A 29 10.58 3.83 -1.00
N GLU A 30 9.81 3.27 -0.08
CA GLU A 30 8.61 2.49 -0.39
C GLU A 30 7.46 3.43 -0.82
N PHE A 31 6.92 3.19 -2.02
CA PHE A 31 5.88 3.99 -2.69
C PHE A 31 6.35 5.27 -3.40
N ARG A 32 7.59 5.29 -3.93
CA ARG A 32 8.16 6.37 -4.76
C ARG A 32 7.33 6.84 -5.96
N GLY A 33 6.32 6.09 -6.37
CA GLY A 33 5.33 6.56 -7.33
C GLY A 33 4.49 5.44 -7.92
N PHE A 34 3.24 5.79 -8.26
CA PHE A 34 2.23 4.89 -8.77
C PHE A 34 1.91 5.21 -10.23
N TRP A 35 1.92 4.19 -11.07
CA TRP A 35 1.56 4.28 -12.48
C TRP A 35 0.04 4.31 -12.65
N SER A 36 -0.45 5.19 -13.53
CA SER A 36 -1.84 5.24 -14.00
C SER A 36 -1.92 4.80 -15.46
N PRO A 37 -2.53 3.65 -15.76
CA PRO A 37 -2.68 3.20 -17.16
C PRO A 37 -3.58 4.09 -18.02
N SER A 38 -4.52 4.82 -17.42
CA SER A 38 -5.38 5.75 -18.17
C SER A 38 -4.69 7.05 -18.56
N GLU A 39 -3.61 7.42 -17.85
CA GLU A 39 -2.89 8.69 -18.08
C GLU A 39 -1.44 8.48 -18.52
N ASP A 40 -0.97 7.23 -18.59
CA ASP A 40 0.37 6.82 -19.02
C ASP A 40 1.51 7.56 -18.29
N LYS A 41 1.35 7.76 -16.97
CA LYS A 41 2.33 8.46 -16.13
C LYS A 41 2.33 8.01 -14.67
N ARG A 42 3.39 8.38 -13.95
CA ARG A 42 3.56 8.18 -12.50
C ARG A 42 3.04 9.36 -11.69
N PHE A 43 2.57 9.05 -10.49
CA PHE A 43 2.10 10.00 -9.49
C PHE A 43 2.67 9.68 -8.12
N THR A 44 2.93 10.69 -7.30
CA THR A 44 3.16 10.49 -5.86
C THR A 44 1.89 10.01 -5.18
N ILE A 45 1.98 9.53 -3.95
CA ILE A 45 0.80 9.06 -3.23
C ILE A 45 -0.20 10.20 -2.94
N GLU A 46 0.30 11.41 -2.69
CA GLU A 46 -0.49 12.63 -2.50
C GLU A 46 -1.25 12.97 -3.79
N GLU A 47 -0.57 12.94 -4.94
CA GLU A 47 -1.20 13.18 -6.24
C GLU A 47 -2.24 12.11 -6.59
N VAL A 48 -1.98 10.85 -6.23
CA VAL A 48 -2.99 9.78 -6.34
C VAL A 48 -4.20 10.12 -5.47
N ALA A 49 -3.99 10.50 -4.21
CA ALA A 49 -5.07 10.92 -3.33
C ALA A 49 -5.87 12.03 -4.00
N ASP A 50 -5.28 13.17 -4.34
CA ASP A 50 -5.97 14.30 -4.97
C ASP A 50 -6.81 13.91 -6.20
N LYS A 51 -6.30 12.97 -7.01
CA LYS A 51 -7.06 12.42 -8.15
C LYS A 51 -8.25 11.58 -7.74
N LEU A 52 -8.09 10.74 -6.72
CA LEU A 52 -9.21 10.00 -6.14
C LEU A 52 -10.24 10.97 -5.58
N GLY A 53 -9.83 11.98 -4.80
CA GLY A 53 -10.71 13.01 -4.25
C GLY A 53 -11.47 13.77 -5.34
N SER A 54 -10.77 14.16 -6.42
CA SER A 54 -11.37 14.79 -7.59
C SER A 54 -12.39 13.88 -8.26
N TYR A 55 -12.07 12.60 -8.46
CA TYR A 55 -12.98 11.62 -9.06
C TYR A 55 -14.22 11.38 -8.22
N ILE A 56 -14.12 11.37 -6.88
CA ILE A 56 -15.29 11.27 -6.01
C ILE A 56 -16.14 12.54 -6.17
N SER A 57 -15.50 13.72 -6.16
CA SER A 57 -16.16 15.03 -6.22
C SER A 57 -16.95 15.28 -7.51
N GLU A 58 -16.62 14.59 -8.61
CA GLU A 58 -17.40 14.64 -9.85
C GLU A 58 -18.86 14.17 -9.66
N ASN A 59 -19.12 13.18 -8.80
CA ASN A 59 -20.47 12.62 -8.57
C ASN A 59 -20.61 12.21 -7.10
N PRO A 60 -20.91 13.17 -6.21
CA PRO A 60 -20.71 12.95 -4.80
C PRO A 60 -21.75 12.01 -4.13
N GLU A 61 -22.90 11.85 -4.76
CA GLU A 61 -24.02 11.04 -4.29
C GLU A 61 -23.85 9.53 -4.55
N LYS A 62 -22.82 9.16 -5.33
CA LYS A 62 -22.51 7.76 -5.65
C LYS A 62 -21.82 7.07 -4.49
N LYS A 63 -21.91 5.73 -4.49
CA LYS A 63 -21.17 4.88 -3.55
C LYS A 63 -19.81 4.54 -4.12
N TYR A 64 -18.78 4.65 -3.29
CA TYR A 64 -17.40 4.37 -3.64
C TYR A 64 -16.78 3.33 -2.72
N ARG A 65 -15.90 2.51 -3.29
CA ARG A 65 -15.03 1.58 -2.54
C ARG A 65 -13.59 1.86 -2.91
N LEU A 66 -12.76 2.12 -1.91
CA LEU A 66 -11.32 2.20 -2.06
C LEU A 66 -10.76 0.82 -1.71
N ILE A 67 -10.23 0.15 -2.72
CA ILE A 67 -9.69 -1.19 -2.61
C ILE A 67 -8.17 -1.08 -2.71
N ILE A 68 -7.46 -1.60 -1.72
CA ILE A 68 -6.00 -1.62 -1.68
C ILE A 68 -5.55 -3.07 -1.50
N GLY A 69 -4.61 -3.52 -2.33
CA GLY A 69 -4.04 -4.84 -2.19
C GLY A 69 -2.64 -4.90 -2.76
N THR A 70 -1.83 -5.81 -2.23
CA THR A 70 -0.49 -6.09 -2.70
C THR A 70 -0.38 -7.57 -3.02
N ASP A 71 0.24 -7.87 -4.15
CA ASP A 71 0.60 -9.22 -4.56
C ASP A 71 2.13 -9.34 -4.70
N SER A 72 2.67 -10.57 -4.63
CA SER A 72 4.09 -10.83 -4.82
C SER A 72 4.37 -12.00 -5.77
N GLN A 73 5.36 -11.82 -6.65
CA GLN A 73 5.94 -12.90 -7.45
C GLN A 73 7.41 -13.09 -7.16
N GLU A 74 7.80 -14.35 -7.11
CA GLU A 74 9.19 -14.78 -6.99
C GLU A 74 9.85 -14.78 -8.37
N ASN A 75 11.01 -14.12 -8.45
CA ASN A 75 11.92 -14.13 -9.60
C ASN A 75 13.27 -14.71 -9.18
N HIS A 76 14.11 -15.06 -10.15
CA HIS A 76 15.44 -15.64 -9.89
C HIS A 76 16.30 -14.76 -8.93
N ASP A 77 16.16 -13.43 -9.03
CA ASP A 77 16.99 -12.47 -8.28
C ASP A 77 16.24 -11.82 -7.09
N GLY A 78 15.09 -12.34 -6.70
CA GLY A 78 14.33 -11.85 -5.54
C GLY A 78 12.82 -11.80 -5.74
N VAL A 79 12.13 -11.03 -4.90
CA VAL A 79 10.66 -10.95 -4.90
C VAL A 79 10.21 -9.58 -5.39
N VAL A 80 9.28 -9.56 -6.34
CA VAL A 80 8.63 -8.33 -6.82
C VAL A 80 7.27 -8.21 -6.17
N PHE A 81 7.00 -7.06 -5.55
CA PHE A 81 5.73 -6.72 -4.96
C PHE A 81 5.01 -5.68 -5.82
N VAL A 82 3.71 -5.89 -6.05
CA VAL A 82 2.85 -4.97 -6.78
C VAL A 82 1.72 -4.53 -5.86
N SER A 83 1.71 -3.25 -5.50
CA SER A 83 0.64 -2.66 -4.72
C SER A 83 -0.32 -1.92 -5.64
N ALA A 84 -1.61 -2.24 -5.58
CA ALA A 84 -2.67 -1.61 -6.35
C ALA A 84 -3.58 -0.78 -5.43
N ILE A 85 -3.94 0.41 -5.89
CA ILE A 85 -4.93 1.30 -5.30
C ILE A 85 -6.04 1.46 -6.32
N ILE A 86 -7.26 1.05 -5.97
CA ILE A 86 -8.40 1.04 -6.88
C ILE A 86 -9.55 1.78 -6.23
N LEU A 87 -10.06 2.82 -6.89
CA LEU A 87 -11.30 3.47 -6.49
C LEU A 87 -12.41 3.07 -7.44
N HIS A 88 -13.35 2.26 -6.94
CA HIS A 88 -14.50 1.78 -7.69
C HIS A 88 -15.74 2.60 -7.35
N ARG A 89 -16.32 3.30 -8.34
CA ARG A 89 -17.63 3.94 -8.28
C ARG A 89 -18.68 2.91 -8.66
N VAL A 90 -19.51 2.48 -7.71
CA VAL A 90 -20.44 1.35 -7.89
C VAL A 90 -21.38 1.61 -9.07
N GLY A 91 -21.31 0.76 -10.10
CA GLY A 91 -22.13 0.86 -11.32
C GLY A 91 -21.57 1.79 -12.41
N ASN A 92 -20.38 2.38 -12.20
CA ASN A 92 -19.83 3.43 -13.08
C ASN A 92 -18.32 3.27 -13.36
N GLY A 93 -17.76 2.08 -13.13
CA GLY A 93 -16.34 1.82 -13.32
C GLY A 93 -15.47 2.42 -12.21
N GLY A 94 -14.17 2.58 -12.46
CA GLY A 94 -13.25 3.05 -11.45
C GLY A 94 -11.93 3.54 -12.01
N ARG A 95 -11.07 4.02 -11.12
CA ARG A 95 -9.69 4.40 -11.41
C ARG A 95 -8.76 3.50 -10.62
N TYR A 96 -7.60 3.18 -11.18
CA TYR A 96 -6.59 2.44 -10.45
C TYR A 96 -5.18 2.95 -10.72
N PHE A 97 -4.34 2.71 -9.75
CA PHE A 97 -2.93 3.07 -9.73
C PHE A 97 -2.16 1.90 -9.16
N TRP A 98 -0.93 1.67 -9.64
CA TRP A 98 -0.11 0.59 -9.12
C TRP A 98 1.35 0.98 -8.94
N HIS A 99 2.00 0.40 -7.93
CA HIS A 99 3.41 0.60 -7.64
C HIS A 99 4.13 -0.74 -7.58
N ARG A 100 5.33 -0.80 -8.17
CA ARG A 100 6.23 -1.95 -8.11
C ARG A 100 7.42 -1.65 -7.20
N SER A 101 7.70 -2.57 -6.28
CA SER A 101 8.95 -2.61 -5.51
C SER A 101 9.61 -3.99 -5.64
N LYS A 102 10.93 -4.03 -5.62
CA LYS A 102 11.71 -5.27 -5.67
C LYS A 102 12.48 -5.42 -4.37
N ARG A 103 12.44 -6.62 -3.81
CA ARG A 103 13.27 -7.04 -2.69
C ARG A 103 14.26 -8.08 -3.17
N GLU A 104 15.54 -7.87 -2.88
CA GLU A 104 16.58 -8.85 -3.19
C GLU A 104 16.51 -10.05 -2.24
N GLY A 105 16.87 -11.22 -2.77
CA GLY A 105 16.88 -12.47 -2.02
C GLY A 105 15.53 -13.20 -2.00
N THR A 106 15.59 -14.48 -1.65
CA THR A 106 14.41 -15.34 -1.57
C THR A 106 13.63 -15.07 -0.29
N MET A 107 12.32 -15.28 -0.33
CA MET A 107 11.44 -15.18 0.83
C MET A 107 10.57 -16.42 0.91
N VAL A 108 10.37 -16.94 2.12
CA VAL A 108 9.40 -18.02 2.31
C VAL A 108 7.97 -17.48 2.15
N LEU A 109 7.05 -18.34 1.69
CA LEU A 109 5.66 -17.98 1.39
C LEU A 109 4.98 -17.18 2.51
N ARG A 110 5.18 -17.60 3.76
CA ARG A 110 4.60 -16.92 4.93
C ARG A 110 5.07 -15.47 5.05
N ASP A 111 6.37 -15.23 4.90
CA ASP A 111 6.95 -13.88 4.99
C ASP A 111 6.50 -13.00 3.83
N ARG A 112 6.33 -13.57 2.64
CA ARG A 112 5.79 -12.86 1.47
C ARG A 112 4.36 -12.36 1.73
N ILE A 113 3.50 -13.24 2.23
CA ILE A 113 2.11 -12.89 2.56
C ILE A 113 2.06 -11.84 3.67
N HIS A 114 2.91 -11.95 4.71
CA HIS A 114 2.99 -10.90 5.72
C HIS A 114 3.42 -9.55 5.14
N GLN A 115 4.38 -9.56 4.21
CA GLN A 115 4.86 -8.34 3.55
C GLN A 115 3.79 -7.72 2.65
N GLU A 116 3.04 -8.53 1.90
CA GLU A 116 1.90 -8.09 1.08
C GLU A 116 0.85 -7.37 1.95
N VAL A 117 0.50 -7.98 3.09
CA VAL A 117 -0.47 -7.43 4.03
C VAL A 117 0.06 -6.14 4.67
N ASP A 118 1.34 -6.10 5.04
CA ASP A 118 1.96 -4.89 5.59
C ASP A 118 1.95 -3.72 4.59
N PHE A 119 2.30 -3.97 3.33
CA PHE A 119 2.25 -2.95 2.28
C PHE A 119 0.82 -2.44 2.06
N SER A 120 -0.15 -3.34 1.97
CA SER A 120 -1.56 -2.97 1.82
C SER A 120 -2.06 -2.13 3.00
N ARG A 121 -1.73 -2.55 4.24
CA ARG A 121 -2.08 -1.82 5.47
C ARG A 121 -1.47 -0.42 5.50
N ARG A 122 -0.18 -0.28 5.19
CA ARG A 122 0.51 1.01 5.23
C ARG A 122 -0.05 2.00 4.22
N LEU A 123 -0.46 1.52 3.04
CA LEU A 123 -1.19 2.33 2.07
C LEU A 123 -2.56 2.73 2.61
N ALA A 124 -3.31 1.79 3.21
CA ALA A 124 -4.60 2.08 3.82
C ALA A 124 -4.53 3.18 4.88
N GLU A 125 -3.52 3.12 5.77
CA GLU A 125 -3.28 4.15 6.80
C GLU A 125 -3.00 5.53 6.18
N LYS A 126 -2.19 5.59 5.11
CA LYS A 126 -1.94 6.85 4.39
C LYS A 126 -3.21 7.42 3.78
N PHE A 127 -4.04 6.60 3.13
CA PHE A 127 -5.31 7.06 2.55
C PHE A 127 -6.34 7.45 3.60
N GLU A 128 -6.40 6.75 4.73
CA GLU A 128 -7.24 7.14 5.86
C GLU A 128 -6.84 8.53 6.39
N ALA A 129 -5.53 8.79 6.52
CA ALA A 129 -5.03 10.10 6.92
C ALA A 129 -5.44 11.21 5.93
N PHE A 130 -5.24 11.00 4.62
CA PHE A 130 -5.66 11.97 3.59
C PHE A 130 -7.17 12.24 3.64
N PHE A 131 -8.00 11.21 3.79
CA PHE A 131 -9.45 11.38 3.88
C PHE A 131 -9.88 12.07 5.17
N ASN A 132 -9.19 11.83 6.29
CA ASN A 132 -9.48 12.51 7.54
C ASN A 132 -9.10 14.00 7.47
N GLU A 133 -7.99 14.35 6.84
CA GLU A 133 -7.62 15.74 6.57
C GLU A 133 -8.68 16.44 5.71
N TRP A 134 -9.11 15.81 4.61
CA TRP A 134 -10.16 16.39 3.77
C TRP A 134 -11.51 16.49 4.48
N LYS A 135 -11.89 15.52 5.32
CA LYS A 135 -13.10 15.61 6.18
C LYS A 135 -13.09 16.87 7.04
N MET A 136 -11.95 17.20 7.63
CA MET A 136 -11.80 18.38 8.48
C MET A 136 -11.95 19.68 7.68
N ASN A 137 -11.43 19.68 6.45
CA ASN A 137 -11.47 20.85 5.57
C ASN A 137 -12.82 21.04 4.86
N PHE A 138 -13.53 19.95 4.53
CA PHE A 138 -14.86 19.96 3.90
C PHE A 138 -15.96 19.72 4.94
N ARG A 139 -16.45 20.81 5.56
CA ARG A 139 -17.51 20.83 6.60
C ARG A 139 -18.92 20.50 6.09
N GLY A 140 -19.08 19.61 5.09
CA GLY A 140 -20.31 19.53 4.29
C GLY A 140 -21.00 18.17 4.14
N SER A 141 -20.32 17.03 4.27
CA SER A 141 -20.99 15.74 4.09
C SER A 141 -20.27 14.59 4.82
N LYS A 142 -20.94 14.06 5.85
CA LYS A 142 -20.51 12.85 6.58
C LYS A 142 -20.54 11.59 5.72
N THR A 143 -21.19 11.61 4.56
CA THR A 143 -21.54 10.41 3.78
C THR A 143 -20.60 10.19 2.58
N PHE A 144 -19.53 10.98 2.48
CA PHE A 144 -18.83 11.14 1.20
C PHE A 144 -17.62 10.23 0.96
N TRP A 145 -17.18 9.54 2.00
CA TRP A 145 -15.88 8.87 1.97
C TRP A 145 -16.02 7.40 1.58
N PRO A 146 -15.12 6.88 0.73
CA PRO A 146 -15.20 5.50 0.29
C PRO A 146 -14.98 4.56 1.47
N ASN A 147 -15.65 3.40 1.43
CA ASN A 147 -15.29 2.30 2.31
C ASN A 147 -13.90 1.79 1.89
N LEU A 148 -12.97 1.74 2.84
CA LEU A 148 -11.62 1.24 2.60
C LEU A 148 -11.57 -0.27 2.85
N GLU A 149 -11.26 -1.02 1.81
CA GLU A 149 -11.16 -2.48 1.79
C GLU A 149 -9.72 -2.89 1.49
N ILE A 150 -9.10 -3.64 2.40
CA ILE A 150 -7.83 -4.32 2.15
C ILE A 150 -8.13 -5.68 1.53
N HIS A 151 -7.63 -5.88 0.31
CA HIS A 151 -7.75 -7.13 -0.41
C HIS A 151 -6.46 -7.92 -0.26
N VAL A 152 -6.59 -9.14 0.24
CA VAL A 152 -5.47 -10.07 0.37
C VAL A 152 -5.73 -11.27 -0.50
N ASP A 153 -4.74 -11.66 -1.30
CA ASP A 153 -4.79 -12.88 -2.10
C ASP A 153 -4.45 -14.13 -1.28
N ILE A 154 -5.35 -14.44 -0.35
CA ILE A 154 -5.35 -15.71 0.41
C ILE A 154 -6.70 -16.39 0.24
N GLY A 155 -6.68 -17.71 0.05
CA GLY A 155 -7.87 -18.52 -0.21
C GLY A 155 -7.98 -19.72 0.74
N GLU A 156 -9.20 -20.22 0.91
CA GLU A 156 -9.50 -21.33 1.85
C GLU A 156 -8.91 -22.69 1.46
N ASN A 157 -8.36 -22.79 0.24
CA ASN A 157 -7.74 -23.98 -0.31
C ASN A 157 -6.24 -23.75 -0.52
N GLY A 158 -5.39 -24.58 0.12
CA GLY A 158 -3.93 -24.58 -0.08
C GLY A 158 -3.11 -24.21 1.17
N ALA A 159 -1.80 -24.00 0.95
CA ALA A 159 -0.81 -23.76 2.01
C ALA A 159 -1.05 -22.48 2.83
N THR A 160 -1.90 -21.57 2.33
CA THR A 160 -2.19 -20.26 2.94
C THR A 160 -3.38 -20.30 3.91
N ARG A 161 -4.14 -21.40 3.98
CA ARG A 161 -5.30 -21.54 4.87
C ARG A 161 -4.96 -21.31 6.34
N SER A 162 -3.81 -21.83 6.79
CA SER A 162 -3.35 -21.66 8.17
C SER A 162 -3.07 -20.20 8.53
N LEU A 163 -2.76 -19.36 7.53
CA LEU A 163 -2.46 -17.94 7.70
C LEU A 163 -3.72 -17.06 7.66
N ILE A 164 -4.86 -17.57 7.20
CA ILE A 164 -6.08 -16.76 7.04
C ILE A 164 -6.49 -16.10 8.36
N ASN A 165 -6.60 -16.87 9.44
CA ASN A 165 -7.06 -16.32 10.72
C ASN A 165 -6.07 -15.28 11.28
N GLU A 166 -4.77 -15.51 11.06
CA GLU A 166 -3.71 -14.60 11.49
C GLU A 166 -3.76 -13.28 10.71
N ILE A 167 -3.83 -13.34 9.38
CA ILE A 167 -3.89 -12.16 8.52
C ILE A 167 -5.20 -11.39 8.72
N VAL A 168 -6.33 -12.09 8.81
CA VAL A 168 -7.63 -11.46 9.11
C VAL A 168 -7.59 -10.79 10.48
N GLY A 169 -7.04 -11.47 11.49
CA GLY A 169 -6.87 -10.90 12.83
C GLY A 169 -5.98 -9.67 12.83
N MET A 170 -4.85 -9.71 12.12
CA MET A 170 -3.93 -8.60 11.95
C MET A 170 -4.63 -7.39 11.33
N VAL A 171 -5.27 -7.54 10.16
CA VAL A 171 -5.91 -6.41 9.46
C VAL A 171 -7.06 -5.81 10.28
N ARG A 172 -7.89 -6.65 10.91
CA ARG A 172 -8.99 -6.18 11.77
C ARG A 172 -8.49 -5.46 13.03
N ALA A 173 -7.34 -5.85 13.58
CA ALA A 173 -6.74 -5.15 14.71
C ALA A 173 -6.35 -3.70 14.37
N PHE A 174 -6.10 -3.39 13.09
CA PHE A 174 -5.90 -2.03 12.59
C PHE A 174 -7.20 -1.30 12.20
N GLY A 175 -8.36 -1.94 12.36
CA GLY A 175 -9.66 -1.32 12.06
C GLY A 175 -10.08 -1.33 10.59
N PHE A 176 -9.33 -2.00 9.71
CA PHE A 176 -9.67 -2.08 8.29
C PHE A 176 -10.57 -3.27 7.95
N GLU A 177 -11.44 -3.09 6.96
CA GLU A 177 -12.20 -4.18 6.38
C GLU A 177 -11.27 -5.03 5.48
N ILE A 178 -11.27 -6.35 5.68
CA ILE A 178 -10.48 -7.28 4.87
C ILE A 178 -11.38 -8.12 3.96
N LYS A 179 -10.98 -8.28 2.70
CA LYS A 179 -11.55 -9.25 1.75
C LYS A 179 -10.47 -10.26 1.36
N THR A 180 -10.82 -11.53 1.46
CA THR A 180 -10.01 -12.68 1.00
C THR A 180 -10.69 -13.34 -0.22
N LYS A 181 -10.01 -14.23 -0.95
CA LYS A 181 -10.64 -14.94 -2.08
C LYS A 181 -11.86 -15.73 -1.61
N PRO A 182 -12.96 -15.77 -2.38
CA PRO A 182 -13.14 -15.20 -3.73
C PRO A 182 -13.51 -13.71 -3.76
N ASN A 183 -13.72 -13.07 -2.61
CA ASN A 183 -14.23 -11.70 -2.53
C ASN A 183 -13.16 -10.62 -2.81
N SER A 184 -11.89 -10.98 -2.92
CA SER A 184 -10.77 -10.06 -3.20
C SER A 184 -10.48 -9.80 -4.68
N TYR A 185 -11.26 -10.39 -5.61
CA TYR A 185 -10.95 -10.50 -7.04
C TYR A 185 -10.57 -9.18 -7.75
N GLY A 186 -11.14 -8.03 -7.35
CA GLY A 186 -10.87 -6.74 -8.01
C GLY A 186 -9.40 -6.28 -7.88
N ALA A 187 -8.80 -6.39 -6.69
CA ALA A 187 -7.39 -6.05 -6.48
C ALA A 187 -6.45 -7.07 -7.09
N SER A 188 -6.71 -8.36 -6.86
CA SER A 188 -5.89 -9.46 -7.38
C SER A 188 -5.81 -9.40 -8.90
N THR A 189 -6.92 -9.17 -9.62
CA THR A 189 -6.91 -9.08 -11.09
C THR A 189 -6.01 -7.94 -11.63
N ILE A 190 -5.96 -6.81 -10.93
CA ILE A 190 -5.11 -5.69 -11.34
C ILE A 190 -3.66 -5.93 -10.96
N ALA A 191 -3.41 -6.52 -9.79
CA ALA A 191 -2.07 -6.89 -9.36
C ALA A 191 -1.49 -7.96 -10.30
N ASP A 192 -2.19 -9.06 -10.56
CA ASP A 192 -1.82 -10.15 -11.48
C ASP A 192 -1.46 -9.64 -12.90
N ARG A 193 -2.06 -8.54 -13.34
CA ARG A 193 -1.78 -7.94 -14.66
C ARG A 193 -0.41 -7.25 -14.72
N HIS A 194 0.13 -6.88 -13.57
CA HIS A 194 1.30 -6.01 -13.44
C HIS A 194 2.41 -6.60 -12.58
N THR A 195 2.17 -7.72 -11.90
CA THR A 195 3.19 -8.55 -11.26
C THR A 195 3.91 -9.34 -12.34
#